data_AF-A0A8H4XNT2-F1
#
_entry.id   AF-A0A8H4XNT2-F1
#
_cell.length_a   1.000
_cell.length_b   1.000
_cell.length_c   1.000
_cell.angle_alpha   90.00
_cell.angle_beta   90.00
_cell.angle_gamma   90.00
#
_symmetry.space_group_name_H-M   'P 1'
#
loop_
_entity.id
_entity.type
_entity.pdbx_description
1 polymer ?
#
loop_
_entity_poly.entity_id
_entity_poly.type
_entity_poly.pdbx_seq_one_letter_code
_entity_poly.pdbx_strand_id
1 'polypeptide(L)'
;MPRSQIEEISQFEKQRLANIAERDALLKKLTLEAQSSGLFAKASPKPSGKDTTSRPKKKPAPRVKKEDEAPIVRRMSSRLRGIQADSEVAKRKADEAFEQAQKVEREKRLRKSDFFTLDNMLVSGQKLTGDALIGIDVITKGVAKPYERTFGDEDVKNTEDQDLKALREEMRSLELWDQWTPGRTYIVLLKQVERY
;
A
#
# COMPACT_ATOMS: atom_id res chain seq x y z
N MET A 1 44.27 37.16 -3.59
CA MET A 1 44.47 36.05 -2.65
C MET A 1 43.14 35.35 -2.42
N PRO A 2 42.93 34.08 -2.84
CA PRO A 2 41.74 33.35 -2.46
C PRO A 2 41.89 32.88 -1.01
N ARG A 3 40.95 33.23 -0.13
CA ARG A 3 40.92 32.73 1.25
C ARG A 3 40.44 31.27 1.21
N SER A 4 41.29 30.35 1.65
CA SER A 4 40.90 28.98 1.96
C SER A 4 39.97 29.00 3.17
N GLN A 5 38.66 28.93 2.94
CA GLN A 5 37.69 28.68 4.00
C GLN A 5 37.81 27.20 4.37
N ILE A 6 38.56 26.93 5.44
CA ILE A 6 38.41 25.69 6.18
C ILE A 6 37.04 25.82 6.84
N GLU A 7 36.00 25.34 6.16
CA GLU A 7 34.66 25.25 6.72
C GLU A 7 34.73 24.24 7.87
N GLU A 8 34.87 24.75 9.09
CA GLU A 8 34.61 23.97 10.28
C GLU A 8 33.17 23.45 10.18
N ILE A 9 33.06 22.18 9.79
CA ILE A 9 31.78 21.52 9.51
C ILE A 9 30.88 21.74 10.73
N SER A 10 29.79 22.49 10.52
CA SER A 10 28.79 22.77 11.54
C SER A 10 28.36 21.46 12.22
N GLN A 11 28.10 21.49 13.53
CA GLN A 11 27.66 20.31 14.28
C GLN A 11 26.45 19.63 13.62
N PHE A 12 25.58 20.42 12.98
CA PHE A 12 24.47 19.93 12.17
C PHE A 12 24.92 19.09 10.97
N GLU A 13 25.94 19.54 10.23
CA GLU A 13 26.43 18.81 9.05
C GLU A 13 27.17 17.53 9.47
N LYS A 14 27.86 17.54 10.63
CA LYS A 14 28.42 16.31 11.21
C LYS A 14 27.32 15.30 11.54
N GLN A 15 26.22 15.73 12.16
CA GLN A 15 25.09 14.87 12.46
C GLN A 15 24.38 14.38 11.19
N ARG A 16 24.23 15.25 10.18
CA ARG A 16 23.66 14.89 8.89
C ARG A 16 24.49 13.80 8.20
N LEU A 17 25.81 13.94 8.19
CA LEU A 17 26.72 12.94 7.62
C LEU A 17 26.70 11.61 8.40
N ALA A 18 26.61 11.66 9.73
CA ALA A 18 26.45 10.47 10.55
C ALA A 18 25.14 9.71 10.21
N ASN A 19 24.02 10.42 10.12
CA ASN A 19 22.73 9.83 9.75
C ASN A 19 22.74 9.22 8.34
N ILE A 20 23.41 9.88 7.38
CA ILE A 20 23.59 9.34 6.01
C ILE A 20 24.42 8.05 6.07
N ALA A 21 25.54 8.05 6.81
CA ALA A 21 26.41 6.89 6.94
C ALA A 21 25.69 5.69 7.60
N GLU A 22 24.90 5.92 8.64
CA GLU A 22 24.09 4.89 9.30
C GLU A 22 23.04 4.30 8.35
N ARG A 23 22.31 5.16 7.62
CA ARG A 23 21.30 4.72 6.65
C ARG A 23 21.93 3.91 5.52
N ASP A 24 23.05 4.36 4.97
CA ASP A 24 23.73 3.68 3.87
C ASP A 24 24.35 2.35 4.33
N ALA A 25 24.83 2.25 5.58
CA ALA A 25 25.25 0.99 6.16
C ALA A 25 24.09 0.00 6.32
N LEU A 26 22.91 0.48 6.76
CA LEU A 26 21.71 -0.34 6.87
C LEU A 26 21.26 -0.86 5.50
N LEU A 27 21.22 0.00 4.47
CA LEU A 27 20.85 -0.39 3.12
C LEU A 27 21.81 -1.44 2.54
N LYS A 28 23.12 -1.32 2.79
CA LYS A 28 24.11 -2.35 2.38
C LYS A 28 23.87 -3.68 3.09
N LYS A 29 23.59 -3.66 4.40
CA LYS A 29 23.27 -4.88 5.17
C LYS A 29 22.02 -5.57 4.63
N LEU A 30 20.93 -4.83 4.46
CA LEU A 30 19.69 -5.36 3.88
C LEU A 30 19.90 -5.90 2.46
N THR A 31 20.72 -5.24 1.65
CA THR A 31 21.03 -5.73 0.29
C THR A 31 21.78 -7.05 0.33
N LEU A 32 22.74 -7.22 1.24
CA LEU A 32 23.48 -8.48 1.41
C LEU A 32 22.60 -9.60 1.97
N GLU A 33 21.75 -9.29 2.95
CA GLU A 33 20.78 -10.22 3.53
C GLU A 33 19.72 -10.66 2.52
N ALA A 34 19.24 -9.73 1.70
CA ALA A 34 18.27 -10.03 0.66
C ALA A 34 18.90 -10.82 -0.52
N GLN A 35 20.21 -10.68 -0.73
CA GLN A 35 20.98 -11.54 -1.65
C GLN A 35 21.20 -12.95 -1.07
N SER A 36 21.50 -13.08 0.22
CA SER A 36 21.73 -14.39 0.85
C SER A 36 20.45 -15.19 1.04
N SER A 37 19.32 -14.52 1.29
CA SER A 37 17.98 -15.13 1.39
C SER A 37 17.36 -15.48 0.04
N GLY A 38 18.02 -15.15 -1.08
CA GLY A 38 17.54 -15.48 -2.42
C GLY A 38 16.33 -14.67 -2.90
N LEU A 39 15.90 -13.64 -2.14
CA LEU A 39 14.80 -12.76 -2.53
C LEU A 39 15.16 -11.86 -3.73
N PHE A 40 16.45 -11.55 -3.92
CA PHE A 40 16.93 -10.83 -5.11
C PHE A 40 18.01 -11.64 -5.83
N ALA A 41 17.63 -12.30 -6.93
CA ALA A 41 18.61 -12.87 -7.86
C ALA A 41 19.41 -11.73 -8.51
N LYS A 42 20.73 -11.71 -8.28
CA LYS A 42 21.65 -10.82 -8.99
C LYS A 42 21.51 -11.07 -10.49
N ALA A 43 21.14 -10.05 -11.27
CA ALA A 43 21.22 -10.14 -12.72
C ALA A 43 22.64 -10.55 -13.10
N SER A 44 22.78 -11.71 -13.74
CA SER A 44 24.07 -12.30 -14.12
C SER A 44 24.89 -11.28 -14.92
N PRO A 45 26.16 -11.01 -14.55
CA PRO A 45 27.02 -10.17 -15.36
C PRO A 45 27.22 -10.86 -16.72
N LYS A 46 26.90 -10.12 -17.78
CA LYS A 46 27.06 -10.56 -19.17
C LYS A 46 28.56 -10.85 -19.40
N PRO A 47 28.96 -12.07 -19.79
CA PRO A 47 30.37 -12.38 -19.96
C PRO A 47 30.94 -11.55 -21.11
N SER A 48 31.96 -10.74 -20.81
CA SER A 48 32.87 -10.15 -21.78
C SER A 48 33.60 -11.29 -22.48
N GLY A 49 33.38 -11.41 -23.79
CA GLY A 49 33.84 -12.54 -24.57
C GLY A 49 35.36 -12.64 -24.67
N LYS A 50 35.84 -13.87 -24.71
CA LYS A 50 36.96 -14.28 -25.55
C LYS A 50 36.92 -15.80 -25.79
N ASP A 51 37.03 -16.13 -27.08
CA ASP A 51 37.53 -17.36 -27.70
C ASP A 51 36.68 -18.64 -27.85
N THR A 52 36.50 -18.95 -29.14
CA THR A 52 36.39 -20.27 -29.79
C THR A 52 35.10 -21.07 -29.66
N THR A 53 34.23 -20.94 -30.67
CA THR A 53 33.98 -21.97 -31.70
C THR A 53 32.84 -21.55 -32.63
N SER A 54 32.94 -21.99 -33.87
CA SER A 54 32.24 -21.52 -35.07
C SER A 54 30.72 -21.75 -35.06
N ARG A 55 29.94 -20.70 -35.33
CA ARG A 55 28.58 -20.82 -35.90
C ARG A 55 28.30 -19.66 -36.85
N PRO A 56 27.69 -19.89 -38.03
CA PRO A 56 27.62 -18.90 -39.10
C PRO A 56 26.78 -17.67 -38.71
N LYS A 57 27.34 -16.48 -38.99
CA LYS A 57 26.78 -15.16 -38.70
C LYS A 57 25.51 -14.91 -39.51
N LYS A 58 24.36 -14.72 -38.84
CA LYS A 58 23.23 -13.98 -39.42
C LYS A 58 23.63 -12.52 -39.56
N LYS A 59 23.35 -11.93 -40.73
CA LYS A 59 23.62 -10.52 -41.03
C LYS A 59 22.89 -9.61 -40.01
N PRO A 60 23.55 -8.62 -39.41
CA PRO A 60 22.86 -7.66 -38.55
C PRO A 60 21.97 -6.74 -39.41
N ALA A 61 20.73 -6.52 -38.94
CA ALA A 61 19.84 -5.52 -39.51
C ALA A 61 20.50 -4.12 -39.43
N PRO A 62 20.25 -3.22 -40.40
CA PRO A 62 20.83 -1.88 -40.38
C PRO A 62 20.37 -1.13 -39.13
N ARG A 63 21.35 -0.55 -38.42
CA ARG A 63 21.10 0.32 -37.26
C ARG A 63 20.33 1.55 -37.74
N VAL A 64 19.07 1.65 -37.34
CA VAL A 64 18.31 2.90 -37.41
C VAL A 64 19.05 3.91 -36.55
N LYS A 65 19.46 5.03 -37.15
CA LYS A 65 20.03 6.17 -36.44
C LYS A 65 19.00 6.61 -35.39
N LYS A 66 19.40 6.60 -34.12
CA LYS A 66 18.68 7.33 -33.09
C LYS A 66 19.00 8.81 -33.26
N GLU A 67 18.35 9.45 -34.21
CA GLU A 67 18.11 10.88 -34.12
C GLU A 67 16.90 11.00 -33.20
N ASP A 68 17.15 11.46 -31.97
CA ASP A 68 16.19 12.14 -31.09
C ASP A 68 16.86 12.26 -29.70
N GLU A 69 17.92 13.07 -29.64
CA GLU A 69 18.14 13.86 -28.43
C GLU A 69 16.89 14.72 -28.27
N ALA A 70 16.14 14.50 -27.20
CA ALA A 70 14.94 15.29 -26.89
C ALA A 70 15.29 16.78 -27.04
N PRO A 71 14.63 17.52 -27.95
CA PRO A 71 15.02 18.89 -28.22
C PRO A 71 14.81 19.71 -26.95
N ILE A 72 15.90 20.28 -26.45
CA ILE A 72 15.93 21.33 -25.42
C ILE A 72 14.75 22.26 -25.70
N VAL A 73 13.82 22.38 -24.75
CA VAL A 73 12.59 23.16 -24.91
C VAL A 73 12.95 24.62 -25.20
N ARG A 74 13.03 24.96 -26.48
CA ARG A 74 13.05 26.34 -26.95
C ARG A 74 11.60 26.81 -26.93
N ARG A 75 11.34 28.02 -26.42
CA ARG A 75 10.02 28.66 -26.50
C ARG A 75 9.60 28.73 -27.98
N MET A 76 8.73 27.83 -28.41
CA MET A 76 8.15 27.82 -29.75
C MET A 76 6.81 28.52 -29.73
N SER A 77 6.55 29.39 -30.70
CA SER A 77 5.28 30.12 -30.82
C SER A 77 4.16 29.17 -31.26
N SER A 78 2.92 29.44 -30.81
CA SER A 78 1.73 28.61 -31.06
C SER A 78 1.44 28.41 -32.56
N ARG A 79 1.80 29.38 -33.41
CA ARG A 79 1.63 29.33 -34.86
C ARG A 79 2.47 28.22 -35.52
N LEU A 80 3.68 27.96 -35.02
CA LEU A 80 4.56 26.90 -35.54
C LEU A 80 4.08 25.49 -35.14
N ARG A 81 3.24 25.38 -34.10
CA ARG A 81 2.64 24.11 -33.68
C ARG A 81 1.41 23.69 -34.51
N GLY A 82 1.03 24.46 -35.53
CA GLY A 82 -0.10 24.12 -36.41
C GLY A 82 -1.49 24.20 -35.72
N ILE A 83 -1.60 24.89 -34.59
CA ILE A 83 -2.88 25.09 -33.91
C ILE A 83 -3.67 26.14 -34.72
N GLN A 84 -4.75 25.72 -35.37
CA GLN A 84 -5.63 26.61 -36.13
C GLN A 84 -6.19 27.74 -35.23
N ALA A 85 -6.12 28.98 -35.73
CA ALA A 85 -6.35 30.19 -34.95
C ALA A 85 -7.80 30.37 -34.43
N ASP A 86 -8.78 29.71 -35.07
CA ASP A 86 -10.21 29.92 -34.80
C ASP A 86 -10.91 28.67 -34.25
N SER A 87 -10.45 28.16 -33.11
CA SER A 87 -11.15 27.08 -32.41
C SER A 87 -11.46 27.45 -30.97
N GLU A 88 -12.45 28.33 -30.79
CA GLU A 88 -13.12 28.51 -29.48
C GLU A 88 -13.51 27.15 -28.86
N VAL A 89 -13.86 26.17 -29.70
CA VAL A 89 -14.15 24.79 -29.30
C VAL A 89 -12.94 24.08 -28.68
N ALA A 90 -11.72 24.33 -29.15
CA ALA A 90 -10.53 23.73 -28.56
C ALA A 90 -10.15 24.41 -27.24
N LYS A 91 -10.35 25.74 -27.12
CA LYS A 91 -10.20 26.46 -25.85
C LYS A 91 -11.21 25.95 -24.81
N ARG A 92 -12.49 25.86 -25.17
CA ARG A 92 -13.54 25.32 -24.29
C ARG A 92 -13.23 23.89 -23.81
N LYS A 93 -12.79 23.00 -24.71
CA LYS A 93 -12.37 21.64 -24.32
C LYS A 93 -11.15 21.62 -23.39
N ALA A 94 -10.20 22.52 -23.59
CA ALA A 94 -9.03 22.64 -22.72
C ALA A 94 -9.41 23.18 -21.33
N ASP A 95 -10.29 24.18 -21.29
CA ASP A 95 -10.80 24.76 -20.05
C ASP A 95 -11.65 23.74 -19.26
N GLU A 96 -12.53 23.00 -19.94
CA GLU A 96 -13.32 21.91 -19.34
C GLU A 96 -12.42 20.80 -18.77
N ALA A 97 -11.37 20.39 -19.51
CA ALA A 97 -10.44 19.37 -19.03
C ALA A 97 -9.66 19.85 -17.79
N PHE A 98 -9.29 21.13 -17.75
CA PHE A 98 -8.63 21.74 -16.60
C PHE A 98 -9.55 21.80 -15.38
N GLU A 99 -10.82 22.18 -15.57
CA GLU A 99 -11.82 22.18 -14.50
C GLU A 99 -12.09 20.79 -13.94
N GLN A 100 -12.17 19.77 -14.80
CA GLN A 100 -12.32 18.37 -14.39
C GLN A 100 -11.11 17.90 -13.56
N ALA A 101 -9.89 18.21 -14.02
CA ALA A 101 -8.68 17.87 -13.27
C ALA A 101 -8.66 18.52 -11.87
N GLN A 102 -9.07 19.79 -11.78
CA GLN A 102 -9.17 20.48 -10.48
C GLN A 102 -10.26 19.89 -9.58
N LYS A 103 -11.41 19.48 -10.12
CA LYS A 103 -12.47 18.81 -9.35
C LYS A 103 -11.95 17.50 -8.74
N VAL A 104 -11.28 16.67 -9.53
CA VAL A 104 -10.66 15.42 -9.07
C VAL A 104 -9.60 15.69 -8.00
N GLU A 105 -8.79 16.73 -8.14
CA GLU A 105 -7.80 17.08 -7.12
C GLU A 105 -8.44 17.60 -5.83
N ARG A 106 -9.50 18.41 -5.92
CA ARG A 106 -10.28 18.85 -4.76
C ARG A 106 -10.94 17.67 -4.05
N GLU A 107 -11.53 16.75 -4.80
CA GLU A 107 -12.13 15.53 -4.25
C GLU A 107 -11.12 14.64 -3.51
N LYS A 108 -9.88 14.54 -4.00
CA LYS A 108 -8.79 13.83 -3.31
C LYS A 108 -8.38 14.51 -1.99
N ARG A 109 -8.49 15.84 -1.90
CA ARG A 109 -8.12 16.63 -0.72
C ARG A 109 -9.24 16.74 0.32
N LEU A 110 -10.49 16.52 -0.07
CA LEU A 110 -11.62 16.54 0.85
C LEU A 110 -11.46 15.44 1.91
N ARG A 111 -11.52 15.83 3.18
CA ARG A 111 -11.64 14.88 4.29
C ARG A 111 -13.05 14.31 4.24
N LYS A 112 -13.17 13.02 3.97
CA LYS A 112 -14.44 12.28 4.10
C LYS A 112 -14.60 11.85 5.55
N SER A 113 -15.72 12.20 6.18
CA SER A 113 -16.05 11.82 7.56
C SER A 113 -17.03 10.64 7.64
N ASP A 114 -17.43 10.09 6.49
CA ASP A 114 -18.38 8.99 6.41
C ASP A 114 -17.73 7.65 6.76
N PHE A 115 -18.57 6.62 6.96
CA PHE A 115 -18.12 5.26 7.16
C PHE A 115 -17.33 4.76 5.95
N PHE A 116 -16.02 4.54 6.12
CA PHE A 116 -15.18 3.97 5.08
C PHE A 116 -15.39 2.46 5.01
N THR A 117 -15.93 1.97 3.90
CA THR A 117 -15.86 0.55 3.55
C THR A 117 -14.49 0.24 2.94
N LEU A 118 -14.00 -0.98 3.12
CA LEU A 118 -12.70 -1.43 2.60
C LEU A 118 -12.59 -1.22 1.08
N ASP A 119 -13.68 -1.42 0.35
CA ASP A 119 -13.76 -1.20 -1.11
C ASP A 119 -13.45 0.25 -1.54
N ASN A 120 -13.68 1.22 -0.64
CA ASN A 120 -13.45 2.63 -0.89
C ASN A 120 -12.08 3.12 -0.39
N MET A 121 -11.29 2.26 0.26
CA MET A 121 -9.96 2.59 0.74
C MET A 121 -8.89 2.25 -0.30
N LEU A 122 -8.02 3.24 -0.59
CA LEU A 122 -6.84 3.06 -1.42
C LEU A 122 -5.62 3.00 -0.51
N VAL A 123 -5.07 1.81 -0.29
CA VAL A 123 -3.85 1.62 0.51
C VAL A 123 -2.69 1.36 -0.45
N SER A 124 -1.59 2.11 -0.30
CA SER A 124 -0.38 1.97 -1.13
C SER A 124 -0.61 2.00 -2.65
N GLY A 125 -1.61 2.75 -3.13
CA GLY A 125 -1.93 2.86 -4.56
C GLY A 125 -2.72 1.69 -5.14
N GLN A 126 -3.10 0.70 -4.32
CA GLN A 126 -3.95 -0.41 -4.71
C GLN A 126 -5.34 -0.24 -4.08
N LYS A 127 -6.39 -0.37 -4.90
CA LYS A 127 -7.76 -0.42 -4.38
C LYS A 127 -7.94 -1.78 -3.72
N LEU A 128 -8.29 -1.78 -2.44
CA LEU A 128 -8.58 -3.00 -1.71
C LEU A 128 -9.99 -3.44 -2.10
N THR A 129 -10.12 -4.20 -3.19
CA THR A 129 -11.34 -4.98 -3.41
C THR A 129 -11.34 -6.11 -2.38
N GLY A 130 -12.50 -6.50 -1.84
CA GLY A 130 -12.59 -7.55 -0.82
C GLY A 130 -11.80 -8.84 -1.13
N ASP A 131 -11.63 -9.19 -2.42
CA ASP A 131 -10.86 -10.34 -2.92
C ASP A 131 -9.33 -10.12 -3.02
N ALA A 132 -8.87 -8.86 -2.98
CA ALA A 132 -7.46 -8.49 -3.13
C ALA A 132 -6.70 -8.38 -1.80
N LEU A 133 -7.36 -8.63 -0.65
CA LEU A 133 -6.70 -8.80 0.64
C LEU A 133 -6.04 -10.18 0.72
N ILE A 134 -4.95 -10.35 -0.02
CA ILE A 134 -4.09 -11.53 0.03
C ILE A 134 -3.58 -11.70 1.46
N GLY A 135 -4.14 -12.69 2.17
CA GLY A 135 -3.76 -13.07 3.54
C GLY A 135 -4.89 -13.04 4.57
N ILE A 136 -5.87 -12.15 4.42
CA ILE A 136 -7.10 -12.18 5.26
C ILE A 136 -8.12 -13.11 4.62
N ASP A 137 -8.16 -13.12 3.29
CA ASP A 137 -9.06 -13.91 2.46
C ASP A 137 -8.98 -15.43 2.71
N VAL A 138 -7.82 -15.99 3.08
CA VAL A 138 -7.70 -17.42 3.43
C VAL A 138 -8.27 -17.74 4.82
N ILE A 139 -8.28 -16.76 5.73
CA ILE A 139 -8.80 -16.91 7.09
C ILE A 139 -10.30 -16.53 7.15
N THR A 140 -10.77 -15.66 6.26
CA THR A 140 -12.13 -15.11 6.30
C THR A 140 -13.02 -15.48 5.11
N LYS A 141 -12.54 -16.16 4.05
CA LYS A 141 -13.42 -16.64 2.97
C LYS A 141 -14.45 -17.63 3.51
N GLY A 142 -15.66 -17.13 3.72
CA GLY A 142 -16.87 -17.91 3.95
C GLY A 142 -17.12 -18.39 5.38
N VAL A 143 -16.16 -18.23 6.31
CA VAL A 143 -16.31 -18.79 7.67
C VAL A 143 -17.01 -17.84 8.64
N ALA A 144 -16.85 -16.52 8.47
CA ALA A 144 -17.35 -15.56 9.45
C ALA A 144 -18.02 -14.36 8.78
N LYS A 145 -19.35 -14.35 8.82
CA LYS A 145 -20.10 -13.10 8.62
C LYS A 145 -20.07 -12.29 9.91
N PRO A 146 -19.94 -10.96 9.83
CA PRO A 146 -20.01 -10.11 11.03
C PRO A 146 -21.30 -10.38 11.79
N TYR A 147 -21.19 -10.51 13.12
CA TYR A 147 -22.31 -10.77 14.04
C TYR A 147 -23.03 -12.12 13.88
N GLU A 148 -22.54 -13.02 13.03
CA GLU A 148 -23.02 -14.41 12.96
C GLU A 148 -22.02 -15.36 13.61
N ARG A 149 -22.52 -16.45 14.21
CA ARG A 149 -21.66 -17.49 14.78
C ARG A 149 -20.99 -18.28 13.66
N THR A 150 -19.71 -18.58 13.81
CA THR A 150 -18.90 -19.28 12.79
C THR A 150 -19.08 -20.80 12.79
N PHE A 151 -19.62 -21.38 13.87
CA PHE A 151 -19.85 -22.82 14.00
C PHE A 151 -21.29 -23.08 14.47
N GLY A 152 -21.97 -24.00 13.80
CA GLY A 152 -23.32 -24.45 14.14
C GLY A 152 -23.34 -25.87 14.74
N ASP A 153 -24.55 -26.33 15.11
CA ASP A 153 -24.77 -27.66 15.69
C ASP A 153 -24.38 -28.78 14.71
N GLU A 154 -24.52 -28.52 13.41
CA GLU A 154 -24.11 -29.46 12.36
C GLU A 154 -22.59 -29.61 12.28
N ASP A 155 -21.83 -28.53 12.51
CA ASP A 155 -20.37 -28.59 12.48
C ASP A 155 -19.80 -29.40 13.64
N VAL A 156 -20.43 -29.34 14.82
CA VAL A 156 -20.06 -30.14 15.99
C VAL A 156 -20.34 -31.63 15.74
N LYS A 157 -21.47 -31.95 15.12
CA LYS A 157 -21.84 -33.35 14.79
C LYS A 157 -20.92 -33.96 13.73
N ASN A 158 -20.50 -33.16 12.75
CA ASN A 158 -19.64 -33.58 11.65
C ASN A 158 -18.14 -33.62 12.03
N THR A 159 -17.77 -33.29 13.28
CA THR A 159 -16.39 -33.38 13.76
C THR A 159 -16.09 -34.78 14.26
N GLU A 160 -15.07 -35.44 13.71
CA GLU A 160 -14.65 -36.77 14.15
C GLU A 160 -13.72 -36.72 15.37
N ASP A 161 -12.88 -35.69 15.47
CA ASP A 161 -11.92 -35.52 16.55
C ASP A 161 -12.60 -35.11 17.87
N GLN A 162 -12.37 -35.89 18.93
CA GLN A 162 -12.99 -35.67 20.25
C GLN A 162 -12.56 -34.35 20.89
N ASP A 163 -11.26 -34.02 20.83
CA ASP A 163 -10.72 -32.78 21.40
C ASP A 163 -11.25 -31.55 20.65
N LEU A 164 -11.35 -31.63 19.32
CA LEU A 164 -11.91 -30.53 18.51
C LEU A 164 -13.42 -30.38 18.75
N LYS A 165 -14.13 -31.48 18.97
CA LYS A 165 -15.55 -31.44 19.31
C LYS A 165 -15.79 -30.78 20.66
N ALA A 166 -15.02 -31.16 21.68
CA ALA A 166 -15.06 -30.53 23.00
C ALA A 166 -14.78 -29.02 22.91
N LEU A 167 -13.74 -28.62 22.17
CA LEU A 167 -13.43 -27.20 21.96
C LEU A 167 -14.56 -26.45 21.25
N ARG A 168 -15.20 -27.05 20.23
CA ARG A 168 -16.34 -26.43 19.53
C ARG A 168 -17.56 -26.29 20.43
N GLU A 169 -17.80 -27.24 21.33
CA GLU A 169 -18.85 -27.17 22.34
C GLU A 169 -18.56 -26.07 23.38
N GLU A 170 -17.31 -25.95 23.84
CA GLU A 170 -16.87 -24.86 24.73
C GLU A 170 -17.08 -23.49 24.06
N MET A 171 -16.59 -23.31 22.84
CA MET A 171 -16.75 -22.06 22.07
C MET A 171 -18.22 -21.71 21.79
N ARG A 172 -19.10 -22.72 21.71
CA ARG A 172 -20.56 -22.53 21.60
C ARG A 172 -21.19 -22.12 22.92
N SER A 173 -20.64 -22.55 24.06
CA SER A 173 -21.18 -22.17 25.38
C SER A 173 -20.89 -20.71 25.75
N LEU A 174 -19.96 -20.05 25.05
CA LEU A 174 -19.68 -18.63 25.27
C LEU A 174 -20.86 -17.76 24.81
N GLU A 175 -21.38 -16.99 25.75
CA GLU A 175 -22.42 -15.98 25.53
C GLU A 175 -21.85 -14.59 25.78
N LEU A 176 -22.30 -13.61 25.00
CA LEU A 176 -21.97 -12.23 25.27
C LEU A 176 -22.71 -11.80 26.54
N TRP A 177 -22.00 -11.11 27.44
CA TRP A 177 -22.63 -10.58 28.64
C TRP A 177 -23.80 -9.66 28.27
N ASP A 178 -24.93 -9.84 28.96
CA ASP A 178 -26.13 -9.05 28.70
C ASP A 178 -25.84 -7.56 28.92
N GLN A 179 -26.41 -6.72 28.07
CA GLN A 179 -26.13 -5.28 28.13
C GLN A 179 -26.68 -4.74 29.44
N TRP A 180 -25.79 -4.23 30.30
CA TRP A 180 -26.19 -3.63 31.56
C TRP A 180 -27.05 -2.38 31.29
N THR A 181 -28.35 -2.47 31.58
CA THR A 181 -29.26 -1.33 31.47
C THR A 181 -29.20 -0.47 32.74
N PRO A 182 -28.86 0.84 32.65
CA PRO A 182 -28.68 1.71 33.82
C PRO A 182 -29.96 2.04 34.63
N GLY A 183 -31.10 1.42 34.31
CA GLY A 183 -32.41 1.72 34.93
C GLY A 183 -32.90 0.75 36.02
N ARG A 184 -32.13 -0.27 36.39
CA ARG A 184 -32.54 -1.28 37.41
C ARG A 184 -31.81 -1.07 38.73
N THR A 185 -32.13 -0.01 39.46
CA THR A 185 -31.78 0.14 40.88
C THR A 185 -33.00 -0.18 41.74
N TYR A 186 -33.10 -1.41 42.23
CA TYR A 186 -34.04 -1.74 43.30
C TYR A 186 -33.36 -1.42 44.64
N ILE A 187 -33.89 -0.44 45.38
CA ILE A 187 -33.50 -0.19 46.78
C ILE A 187 -34.21 -1.25 47.62
N VAL A 188 -33.46 -2.25 48.11
CA VAL A 188 -33.98 -3.22 49.08
C VAL A 188 -33.90 -2.58 50.48
N LEU A 189 -35.01 -1.99 50.93
CA LEU A 189 -35.14 -1.54 52.32
C LEU A 189 -35.30 -2.78 53.22
N LEU A 190 -34.22 -3.16 53.90
CA LEU A 190 -34.26 -4.09 55.02
C LEU A 190 -35.04 -3.43 56.17
N LYS A 191 -36.32 -3.74 56.27
CA LYS A 191 -37.14 -3.40 57.43
C LYS A 191 -36.63 -4.25 58.59
N GLN A 192 -35.89 -3.65 59.52
CA GLN A 192 -35.53 -4.30 60.77
C GLN A 192 -36.82 -4.73 61.48
N VAL A 193 -36.97 -6.04 61.65
CA VAL A 193 -38.01 -6.61 62.50
C VAL A 193 -37.57 -6.38 63.93
N GLU A 194 -38.10 -5.32 64.54
CA GLU A 194 -38.05 -5.15 66.00
C GLU A 194 -38.85 -6.29 66.63
N ARG A 195 -38.14 -7.24 67.23
CA ARG A 195 -38.72 -8.25 68.12
C ARG A 195 -38.84 -7.62 69.51
N TYR A 196 -40.07 -7.43 69.96
CA TYR A 196 -40.42 -7.42 71.39
C TYR A 196 -40.75 -8.84 71.82
#